data_AF-A0A9K3Q815-F1
#
_entry.id   AF-A0A9K3Q815-F1
#
_cell.length_a   1.000
_cell.length_b   1.000
_cell.length_c   1.000
_cell.angle_alpha   90.00
_cell.angle_beta   90.00
_cell.angle_gamma   90.00
#
_symmetry.space_group_name_H-M   'P 1'
#
loop_
_entity.id
_entity.type
_entity.pdbx_description
1 polymer ?
#
loop_
_entity_poly.entity_id
_entity_poly.type
_entity_poly.pdbx_seq_one_letter_code
_entity_poly.pdbx_strand_id
1 'polypeptide(L)'
;MNRYLSTIFLFLSVLTSVSSTPRSFSRGVGAPLFGIRGGGLFGGKDEKGSSDSSTATMGDKKMYPAMSQEEVEDWLEHIPVFAVTDASGSGVVLKPDNDTSVFYFFLNPLSANATLSQLKSVNEDMDLKVSAFSLGKIWFKLLNSDPNQEVLLKPPGGDDESTKVTKGVEYRLVPDTRDLLGARMLLTMSPEDGEKLKAGETMTPEMAQKAVEKAMTESPKFKETFNEIPIFTIAQMRMQKQLSEGETGEPVTLLPMYFSLQNMVGTWQQFMSQSSPEMQGIEPAINLLSLHDLVEMMQKESEIDFRHVVLVPPVPESAPGQLASGGAGGTSTSSMGGMGGATLGDI
;
A
#
# COMPACT_ATOMS: atom_id res chain seq x y z
N MET A 1 8.98 3.99 45.08
CA MET A 1 7.94 3.08 44.55
C MET A 1 6.80 3.92 43.94
N ASN A 2 7.03 4.54 42.78
CA ASN A 2 5.96 5.03 41.89
C ASN A 2 6.56 5.58 40.57
N ARG A 3 5.80 5.42 39.47
CA ARG A 3 5.87 6.13 38.17
C ARG A 3 7.19 6.09 37.38
N TYR A 4 7.12 5.48 36.19
CA TYR A 4 7.17 6.19 34.90
C TYR A 4 6.36 5.40 33.85
N LEU A 5 5.17 5.90 33.50
CA LEU A 5 4.50 5.54 32.24
C LEU A 5 5.00 6.52 31.19
N SER A 6 5.54 6.04 30.07
CA SER A 6 5.86 6.89 28.92
C SER A 6 4.68 6.90 27.95
N THR A 7 4.15 8.08 27.65
CA THR A 7 2.92 8.25 26.89
C THR A 7 3.23 8.56 25.42
N ILE A 8 2.85 7.67 24.51
CA ILE A 8 2.85 7.96 23.07
C ILE A 8 1.49 8.57 22.71
N PHE A 9 1.46 9.89 22.54
CA PHE A 9 0.31 10.60 21.98
C PHE A 9 0.43 10.64 20.45
N LEU A 10 -0.51 10.02 19.75
CA LEU A 10 -0.72 10.24 18.32
C LEU A 10 -1.83 11.30 18.15
N PHE A 11 -1.44 12.49 17.71
CA PHE A 11 -2.37 13.58 17.38
C PHE A 11 -3.07 13.28 16.05
N LEU A 12 -4.31 12.79 16.10
CA LEU A 12 -5.24 12.91 14.98
C LEU A 12 -6.02 14.22 15.15
N SER A 13 -5.55 15.30 14.53
CA SER A 13 -6.17 16.63 14.66
C SER A 13 -5.97 17.51 13.44
N VAL A 14 -6.80 17.30 12.41
CA VAL A 14 -7.19 18.35 11.46
C VAL A 14 -8.68 18.20 11.15
N LEU A 15 -9.51 18.96 11.86
CA LEU A 15 -10.88 19.31 11.48
C LEU A 15 -11.29 20.54 12.30
N THR A 16 -10.86 21.72 11.84
CA THR A 16 -11.31 22.99 12.40
C THR A 16 -12.70 23.33 11.88
N SER A 17 -13.56 23.79 12.78
CA SER A 17 -14.98 24.01 12.53
C SER A 17 -15.25 25.23 11.65
N VAL A 18 -16.12 25.06 10.64
CA VAL A 18 -16.85 26.17 10.02
C VAL A 18 -18.21 26.26 10.69
N SER A 19 -18.44 27.35 11.43
CA SER A 19 -19.71 27.58 12.14
C SER A 19 -20.78 28.13 11.20
N SER A 20 -21.77 27.31 10.85
CA SER A 20 -23.00 27.76 10.15
C SER A 20 -24.24 27.56 11.02
N THR A 21 -24.99 28.65 11.23
CA THR A 21 -26.26 28.63 12.00
C THR A 21 -27.35 27.77 11.35
N PRO A 22 -28.20 27.07 12.12
CA PRO A 22 -29.20 26.17 11.57
C PRO A 22 -30.41 26.92 10.99
N ARG A 23 -30.80 26.59 9.76
CA ARG A 23 -32.18 26.75 9.28
C ARG A 23 -32.90 25.41 9.40
N SER A 24 -33.99 25.41 10.16
CA SER A 24 -34.86 24.23 10.29
C SER A 24 -35.60 23.97 8.97
N PHE A 25 -35.49 22.75 8.44
CA PHE A 25 -36.46 22.19 7.49
C PHE A 25 -36.71 20.70 7.75
N SER A 26 -37.88 20.25 7.31
CA SER A 26 -38.57 19.04 7.78
C SER A 26 -38.14 17.75 7.07
N ARG A 27 -37.81 16.73 7.88
CA ARG A 27 -38.30 15.33 7.77
C ARG A 27 -38.43 14.75 6.34
N GLY A 28 -37.38 14.08 5.88
CA GLY A 28 -37.42 13.09 4.81
C GLY A 28 -36.82 11.77 5.31
N VAL A 29 -37.54 10.66 5.18
CA VAL A 29 -37.06 9.34 5.63
C VAL A 29 -36.16 8.73 4.56
N GLY A 30 -34.87 8.60 4.87
CA GLY A 30 -33.89 7.85 4.08
C GLY A 30 -32.89 7.21 5.04
N ALA A 31 -32.68 5.89 4.92
CA ALA A 31 -31.78 5.16 5.81
C ALA A 31 -30.31 5.47 5.49
N PRO A 32 -29.42 5.62 6.49
CA PRO A 32 -27.98 5.73 6.24
C PRO A 32 -27.44 4.40 5.73
N LEU A 33 -26.98 4.41 4.48
CA LEU A 33 -26.47 3.22 3.79
C LEU A 33 -24.95 3.13 3.94
N PHE A 34 -24.45 2.91 5.16
CA PHE A 34 -23.15 2.27 5.36
C PHE A 34 -23.25 0.77 5.03
N GLY A 35 -23.58 0.49 3.77
CA GLY A 35 -23.18 -0.76 3.15
C GLY A 35 -21.74 -0.60 2.71
N ILE A 36 -20.89 -1.58 3.06
CA ILE A 36 -19.94 -2.09 2.07
C ILE A 36 -20.81 -2.52 0.90
N ARG A 37 -21.00 -1.62 -0.09
CA ARG A 37 -21.90 -1.87 -1.21
C ARG A 37 -21.22 -2.89 -2.09
N GLY A 38 -21.51 -4.17 -1.84
CA GLY A 38 -21.17 -5.33 -2.68
C GLY A 38 -21.84 -5.33 -4.05
N GLY A 39 -22.04 -4.15 -4.67
CA GLY A 39 -22.11 -4.02 -6.11
C GLY A 39 -20.69 -4.09 -6.63
N GLY A 40 -20.19 -5.31 -6.81
CA GLY A 40 -18.78 -5.56 -7.12
C GLY A 40 -18.34 -4.82 -8.38
N LEU A 41 -17.35 -3.94 -8.22
CA LEU A 41 -16.55 -3.39 -9.32
C LEU A 41 -15.68 -4.48 -10.00
N PHE A 42 -15.56 -5.64 -9.33
CA PHE A 42 -14.71 -6.77 -9.66
C PHE A 42 -15.54 -8.06 -9.57
N GLY A 43 -16.57 -8.18 -10.42
CA GLY A 43 -17.67 -9.15 -10.28
C GLY A 43 -17.32 -10.61 -10.57
N GLY A 44 -16.53 -11.26 -9.71
CA GLY A 44 -16.45 -12.73 -9.64
C GLY A 44 -17.57 -13.29 -8.77
N LYS A 45 -18.63 -13.83 -9.38
CA LYS A 45 -19.74 -14.50 -8.66
C LYS A 45 -19.84 -15.95 -9.08
N ASP A 46 -19.32 -16.85 -8.25
CA ASP A 46 -19.51 -18.28 -8.43
C ASP A 46 -21.01 -18.64 -8.36
N GLU A 47 -21.52 -19.25 -9.43
CA GLU A 47 -22.92 -19.66 -9.48
C GLU A 47 -23.17 -20.94 -8.67
N LYS A 48 -24.00 -20.82 -7.63
CA LYS A 48 -24.81 -21.95 -7.15
C LYS A 48 -26.26 -21.55 -6.94
N GLY A 49 -27.03 -21.71 -8.01
CA GLY A 49 -28.44 -22.06 -8.04
C GLY A 49 -29.41 -21.34 -7.09
N SER A 50 -30.18 -20.41 -7.63
CA SER A 50 -31.63 -20.45 -7.43
C SER A 50 -32.34 -19.87 -8.64
N SER A 51 -33.38 -20.56 -9.12
CA SER A 51 -34.18 -20.15 -10.26
C SER A 51 -35.27 -19.19 -9.84
N ASP A 52 -35.28 -17.97 -10.38
CA ASP A 52 -36.54 -17.29 -10.65
C ASP A 52 -36.40 -16.31 -11.82
N SER A 53 -37.40 -16.29 -12.70
CA SER A 53 -37.30 -15.60 -13.99
C SER A 53 -37.66 -14.12 -13.88
N SER A 54 -36.65 -13.27 -14.03
CA SER A 54 -36.86 -11.90 -14.49
C SER A 54 -35.81 -11.55 -15.54
N THR A 55 -36.20 -11.62 -16.81
CA THR A 55 -35.41 -11.18 -17.97
C THR A 55 -35.31 -9.65 -18.00
N ALA A 56 -34.56 -9.10 -17.05
CA ALA A 56 -33.87 -7.85 -17.29
C ALA A 56 -32.75 -8.12 -18.30
N THR A 57 -32.76 -7.42 -19.41
CA THR A 57 -31.66 -7.41 -20.38
C THR A 57 -30.41 -6.88 -19.69
N MET A 58 -29.55 -7.80 -19.22
CA MET A 58 -28.14 -7.49 -19.00
C MET A 58 -27.57 -7.14 -20.36
N GLY A 59 -27.45 -5.84 -20.65
CA GLY A 59 -26.71 -5.39 -21.83
C GLY A 59 -25.28 -5.89 -21.74
N ASP A 60 -24.70 -6.29 -22.88
CA ASP A 60 -23.34 -6.83 -22.95
C ASP A 60 -22.38 -5.94 -22.16
N LYS A 61 -21.90 -6.48 -21.03
CA LYS A 61 -20.88 -5.80 -20.25
C LYS A 61 -19.62 -5.78 -21.12
N LYS A 62 -19.13 -4.57 -21.41
CA LYS A 62 -17.90 -4.41 -22.18
C LYS A 62 -16.73 -4.95 -21.37
N MET A 63 -16.29 -6.15 -21.75
CA MET A 63 -15.06 -6.75 -21.25
C MET A 63 -13.85 -6.21 -22.00
N TYR A 64 -12.71 -6.18 -21.34
CA TYR A 64 -11.42 -5.77 -21.88
C TYR A 64 -10.45 -6.95 -21.82
N PRO A 65 -9.63 -7.15 -22.88
CA PRO A 65 -8.67 -8.24 -22.92
C PRO A 65 -7.57 -8.05 -21.88
N ALA A 66 -7.10 -9.18 -21.36
CA ALA A 66 -5.95 -9.25 -20.46
C ALA A 66 -4.76 -8.43 -20.99
N MET A 67 -3.96 -7.91 -20.06
CA MET A 67 -2.64 -7.38 -20.34
C MET A 67 -1.62 -8.53 -20.42
N SER A 68 -0.69 -8.44 -21.37
CA SER A 68 0.46 -9.33 -21.42
C SER A 68 1.39 -9.10 -20.21
N GLN A 69 2.27 -10.06 -19.91
CA GLN A 69 3.24 -9.88 -18.83
C GLN A 69 4.10 -8.62 -19.02
N GLU A 70 4.57 -8.36 -20.25
CA GLU A 70 5.35 -7.17 -20.62
C GLU A 70 4.55 -5.88 -20.38
N GLU A 71 3.28 -5.82 -20.78
CA GLU A 71 2.39 -4.68 -20.47
C GLU A 71 2.20 -4.46 -18.95
N VAL A 72 2.19 -5.53 -18.15
CA VAL A 72 2.11 -5.41 -16.67
C VAL A 72 3.46 -4.99 -16.07
N GLU A 73 4.59 -5.47 -16.60
CA GLU A 73 5.94 -5.06 -16.19
C GLU A 73 6.14 -3.55 -16.42
N ASP A 74 5.81 -3.07 -17.62
CA ASP A 74 5.86 -1.65 -17.98
C ASP A 74 4.93 -0.80 -17.11
N TRP A 75 3.70 -1.28 -16.86
CA TRP A 75 2.71 -0.56 -16.03
C TRP A 75 3.11 -0.49 -14.54
N LEU A 76 3.95 -1.42 -14.07
CA LEU A 76 4.56 -1.39 -12.74
C LEU A 76 5.95 -0.70 -12.74
N GLU A 77 6.48 -0.26 -13.90
CA GLU A 77 7.88 0.17 -13.99
C GLU A 77 8.15 1.41 -13.13
N HIS A 78 7.22 2.37 -13.14
CA HIS A 78 7.35 3.67 -12.46
C HIS A 78 7.18 3.61 -10.94
N ILE A 79 6.87 2.44 -10.37
CA ILE A 79 6.72 2.28 -8.91
C ILE A 79 8.09 1.97 -8.28
N PRO A 80 8.63 2.87 -7.46
CA PRO A 80 9.91 2.64 -6.82
C PRO A 80 9.77 1.69 -5.63
N VAL A 81 10.71 0.76 -5.52
CA VAL A 81 10.95 -0.05 -4.32
C VAL A 81 12.42 0.11 -3.91
N PHE A 82 12.69 0.05 -2.62
CA PHE A 82 13.99 0.38 -2.06
C PHE A 82 14.59 -0.86 -1.39
N ALA A 83 15.89 -1.10 -1.54
CA ALA A 83 16.58 -2.16 -0.82
C ALA A 83 17.94 -1.66 -0.33
N VAL A 84 18.49 -2.34 0.69
CA VAL A 84 19.87 -2.08 1.13
C VAL A 84 20.81 -2.85 0.22
N THR A 85 21.78 -2.15 -0.37
CA THR A 85 22.81 -2.71 -1.24
C THR A 85 24.18 -2.28 -0.74
N ASP A 86 25.23 -2.92 -1.23
CA ASP A 86 26.58 -2.38 -1.12
C ASP A 86 26.85 -1.27 -2.15
N ALA A 87 28.11 -0.83 -2.22
CA ALA A 87 28.61 0.18 -3.13
C ALA A 87 28.42 -0.17 -4.62
N SER A 88 28.54 -1.44 -5.03
CA SER A 88 28.34 -1.84 -6.44
C SER A 88 26.86 -1.80 -6.82
N GLY A 89 25.96 -2.01 -5.85
CA GLY A 89 24.53 -2.20 -6.09
C GLY A 89 24.08 -3.64 -5.82
N SER A 90 25.02 -4.53 -5.48
CA SER A 90 24.72 -5.89 -5.03
C SER A 90 23.93 -5.84 -3.72
N GLY A 91 22.74 -6.43 -3.71
CA GLY A 91 21.79 -6.28 -2.61
C GLY A 91 22.11 -7.18 -1.41
N VAL A 92 21.79 -6.72 -0.20
CA VAL A 92 22.15 -7.42 1.05
C VAL A 92 21.11 -8.46 1.43
N VAL A 93 21.55 -9.72 1.53
CA VAL A 93 20.76 -10.84 2.04
C VAL A 93 20.99 -11.00 3.53
N LEU A 94 19.89 -11.04 4.27
CA LEU A 94 19.84 -11.27 5.71
C LEU A 94 19.50 -12.73 6.00
N LYS A 95 19.96 -13.26 7.13
CA LYS A 95 19.65 -14.62 7.57
C LYS A 95 18.92 -14.56 8.91
N PRO A 96 17.58 -14.37 8.93
CA PRO A 96 16.83 -14.19 10.17
C PRO A 96 16.86 -15.43 11.08
N ASP A 97 17.16 -16.59 10.50
CA ASP A 97 17.49 -17.85 11.15
C ASP A 97 18.63 -18.55 10.38
N ASN A 98 19.05 -19.74 10.80
CA ASN A 98 20.20 -20.42 10.18
C ASN A 98 19.91 -20.96 8.77
N ASP A 99 18.64 -21.21 8.44
CA ASP A 99 18.24 -21.98 7.26
C ASP A 99 17.62 -21.10 6.18
N THR A 100 16.93 -20.01 6.53
CA THR A 100 16.41 -19.04 5.55
C THR A 100 17.41 -17.94 5.21
N SER A 101 17.46 -17.59 3.93
CA SER A 101 18.18 -16.42 3.41
C SER A 101 17.14 -15.50 2.81
N VAL A 102 17.07 -14.25 3.25
CA VAL A 102 15.95 -13.34 2.96
C VAL A 102 16.46 -12.02 2.43
N PHE A 103 15.88 -11.57 1.32
CA PHE A 103 16.14 -10.28 0.71
C PHE A 103 14.93 -9.36 0.89
N TYR A 104 15.15 -8.15 1.38
CA TYR A 104 14.07 -7.20 1.68
C TYR A 104 14.05 -6.04 0.68
N PHE A 105 12.93 -5.91 -0.03
CA PHE A 105 12.50 -4.69 -0.71
C PHE A 105 11.49 -3.95 0.17
N PHE A 106 11.46 -2.63 0.12
CA PHE A 106 10.59 -1.76 0.90
C PHE A 106 9.87 -0.78 -0.03
N LEU A 107 8.56 -0.57 0.15
CA LEU A 107 7.84 0.48 -0.58
C LEU A 107 8.10 1.89 -0.03
N ASN A 108 8.55 2.00 1.22
CA ASN A 108 8.90 3.27 1.85
C ASN A 108 10.44 3.39 2.03
N PRO A 109 11.08 4.45 1.49
CA PRO A 109 12.53 4.64 1.64
C PRO A 109 12.97 4.90 3.09
N LEU A 110 12.08 5.38 3.97
CA LEU A 110 12.38 5.55 5.39
C LEU A 110 12.63 4.20 6.08
N SER A 111 11.85 3.17 5.73
CA SER A 111 12.03 1.80 6.23
C SER A 111 13.36 1.21 5.76
N ALA A 112 13.71 1.37 4.48
CA ALA A 112 15.01 0.94 3.96
C ALA A 112 16.18 1.66 4.63
N ASN A 113 16.06 2.97 4.91
CA ASN A 113 17.07 3.74 5.64
C ASN A 113 17.20 3.34 7.12
N ALA A 114 16.11 2.92 7.77
CA ALA A 114 16.15 2.36 9.12
C ALA A 114 16.92 1.03 9.14
N THR A 115 16.63 0.13 8.20
CA THR A 115 17.38 -1.13 8.03
C THR A 115 18.84 -0.87 7.68
N LEU A 116 19.16 0.08 6.80
CA LEU A 116 20.54 0.50 6.50
C LEU A 116 21.28 0.95 7.78
N SER A 117 20.63 1.78 8.60
CA SER A 117 21.21 2.30 9.85
C SER A 117 21.50 1.17 10.84
N GLN A 118 20.58 0.20 10.96
CA GLN A 118 20.79 -1.00 11.78
C GLN A 118 21.96 -1.84 11.25
N LEU A 119 22.04 -2.10 9.94
CA LEU A 119 23.11 -2.91 9.35
C LEU A 119 24.49 -2.27 9.51
N LYS A 120 24.59 -0.94 9.33
CA LYS A 120 25.84 -0.18 9.57
C LYS A 120 26.26 -0.19 11.04
N SER A 121 25.32 -0.23 11.98
CA SER A 121 25.65 -0.32 13.42
C SER A 121 26.23 -1.68 13.85
N VAL A 122 26.15 -2.69 12.99
CA VAL A 122 26.70 -4.04 13.22
C VAL A 122 27.90 -4.34 12.32
N ASN A 123 27.97 -3.71 11.14
CA ASN A 123 29.00 -3.93 10.12
C ASN A 123 29.59 -2.58 9.67
N GLU A 124 30.44 -1.97 10.50
CA GLU A 124 31.01 -0.63 10.23
C GLU A 124 31.90 -0.61 8.97
N ASP A 125 32.52 -1.74 8.62
CA ASP A 125 33.41 -1.88 7.46
C ASP A 125 32.68 -2.02 6.10
N MET A 126 31.35 -2.21 6.10
CA MET A 126 30.58 -2.38 4.86
C MET A 126 30.06 -1.06 4.31
N ASP A 127 30.47 -0.70 3.09
CA ASP A 127 29.93 0.47 2.38
C ASP A 127 28.52 0.17 1.83
N LEU A 128 27.53 0.28 2.72
CA LEU A 128 26.11 0.06 2.42
C LEU A 128 25.39 1.36 2.04
N LYS A 129 24.44 1.27 1.12
CA LYS A 129 23.54 2.35 0.68
C LYS A 129 22.11 1.84 0.51
N VAL A 130 21.14 2.75 0.45
CA VAL A 130 19.80 2.41 -0.07
C VAL A 130 19.83 2.64 -1.58
N SER A 131 19.47 1.62 -2.35
CA SER A 131 19.27 1.71 -3.80
C SER A 131 17.79 1.59 -4.14
N ALA A 132 17.37 2.29 -5.19
CA ALA A 132 16.01 2.23 -5.72
C ALA A 132 15.95 1.29 -6.93
N PHE A 133 14.92 0.47 -6.98
CA PHE A 133 14.61 -0.49 -8.03
C PHE A 133 13.18 -0.23 -8.53
N SER A 134 12.85 -0.81 -9.68
CA SER A 134 11.52 -0.76 -10.26
C SER A 134 10.73 -2.00 -9.84
N LEU A 135 9.49 -1.80 -9.36
CA LEU A 135 8.59 -2.90 -8.98
C LEU A 135 8.34 -3.86 -10.15
N GLY A 136 8.04 -3.33 -11.35
CA GLY A 136 7.80 -4.14 -12.55
C GLY A 136 8.97 -5.07 -12.86
N LYS A 137 10.21 -4.55 -12.80
CA LYS A 137 11.42 -5.33 -13.09
C LYS A 137 11.69 -6.46 -12.09
N ILE A 138 11.29 -6.31 -10.83
CA ILE A 138 11.47 -7.35 -9.80
C ILE A 138 10.26 -8.26 -9.64
N TRP A 139 9.07 -7.86 -10.11
CA TRP A 139 7.82 -8.56 -9.81
C TRP A 139 7.82 -10.00 -10.32
N PHE A 140 7.90 -10.22 -11.63
CA PHE A 140 7.91 -11.57 -12.20
C PHE A 140 9.27 -12.28 -12.07
N LYS A 141 10.36 -11.53 -11.88
CA LYS A 141 11.73 -12.08 -11.82
C LYS A 141 12.15 -12.57 -10.43
N LEU A 142 11.65 -11.95 -9.36
CA LEU A 142 12.10 -12.19 -7.97
C LEU A 142 10.95 -12.39 -6.98
N LEU A 143 9.86 -11.61 -7.06
CA LEU A 143 8.76 -11.66 -6.08
C LEU A 143 7.72 -12.73 -6.40
N ASN A 144 7.51 -13.02 -7.68
CA ASN A 144 6.52 -13.98 -8.19
C ASN A 144 7.20 -15.11 -9.01
N SER A 145 8.49 -15.36 -8.75
CA SER A 145 9.29 -16.43 -9.33
C SER A 145 9.21 -17.72 -8.51
N ASP A 146 9.66 -18.85 -9.09
CA ASP A 146 9.73 -20.13 -8.38
C ASP A 146 10.74 -20.07 -7.21
N PRO A 147 10.36 -20.40 -5.96
CA PRO A 147 11.28 -20.39 -4.81
C PRO A 147 12.47 -21.36 -4.95
N ASN A 148 12.45 -22.28 -5.92
CA ASN A 148 13.55 -23.19 -6.23
C ASN A 148 14.63 -22.56 -7.13
N GLN A 149 14.46 -21.31 -7.58
CA GLN A 149 15.42 -20.61 -8.42
C GLN A 149 16.79 -20.49 -7.74
N GLU A 150 17.86 -20.81 -8.49
CA GLU A 150 19.23 -20.73 -8.01
C GLU A 150 19.72 -19.28 -8.02
N VAL A 151 20.31 -18.83 -6.91
CA VAL A 151 20.81 -17.46 -6.75
C VAL A 151 22.29 -17.49 -6.37
N LEU A 152 23.09 -16.62 -7.00
CA LEU A 152 24.51 -16.47 -6.72
C LEU A 152 24.72 -15.47 -5.57
N LEU A 153 25.14 -15.98 -4.41
CA LEU A 153 25.55 -15.14 -3.28
C LEU A 153 27.06 -14.98 -3.25
N LYS A 154 27.51 -13.74 -3.08
CA LYS A 154 28.89 -13.36 -2.80
C LYS A 154 29.03 -13.07 -1.30
N PRO A 155 30.10 -13.55 -0.62
CA PRO A 155 30.43 -13.05 0.70
C PRO A 155 30.81 -11.55 0.60
N PRO A 156 30.54 -10.73 1.63
CA PRO A 156 30.86 -9.30 1.58
C PRO A 156 32.36 -9.07 1.34
N GLY A 157 32.69 -8.25 0.34
CA GLY A 157 34.08 -7.97 -0.03
C GLY A 157 34.85 -9.16 -0.64
N GLY A 158 34.16 -10.24 -1.03
CA GLY A 158 34.78 -11.34 -1.76
C GLY A 158 34.77 -11.13 -3.28
N ASP A 159 35.86 -11.51 -3.95
CA ASP A 159 35.99 -11.50 -5.40
C ASP A 159 35.02 -12.49 -6.08
N ASP A 160 34.83 -12.35 -7.39
CA ASP A 160 33.90 -13.17 -8.18
C ASP A 160 34.13 -14.69 -8.08
N GLU A 161 35.36 -15.14 -7.81
CA GLU A 161 35.67 -16.56 -7.59
C GLU A 161 35.07 -17.14 -6.29
N SER A 162 34.59 -16.28 -5.38
CA SER A 162 34.02 -16.68 -4.09
C SER A 162 32.49 -16.88 -4.10
N THR A 163 31.83 -16.73 -5.25
CA THR A 163 30.38 -16.95 -5.40
C THR A 163 29.98 -18.35 -4.96
N LYS A 164 29.00 -18.45 -4.06
CA LYS A 164 28.32 -19.70 -3.72
C LYS A 164 26.93 -19.69 -4.33
N VAL A 165 26.64 -20.69 -5.15
CA VAL A 165 25.27 -20.99 -5.57
C VAL A 165 24.50 -21.43 -4.33
N THR A 166 23.43 -20.72 -3.99
CA THR A 166 22.51 -21.10 -2.92
C THR A 166 21.07 -21.05 -3.45
N LYS A 167 20.26 -22.03 -3.03
CA LYS A 167 18.82 -22.07 -3.30
C LYS A 167 18.07 -21.46 -2.12
N GLY A 168 16.85 -21.00 -2.37
CA GLY A 168 15.95 -20.53 -1.32
C GLY A 168 16.32 -19.17 -0.74
N VAL A 169 16.72 -18.20 -1.59
CA VAL A 169 16.63 -16.79 -1.20
C VAL A 169 15.17 -16.36 -1.31
N GLU A 170 14.54 -16.04 -0.19
CA GLU A 170 13.17 -15.54 -0.13
C GLU A 170 13.17 -14.02 -0.34
N TYR A 171 12.49 -13.55 -1.38
CA TYR A 171 12.30 -12.12 -1.63
C TYR A 171 11.02 -11.63 -0.95
N ARG A 172 11.17 -10.60 -0.09
CA ARG A 172 10.08 -10.00 0.69
C ARG A 172 9.92 -8.53 0.33
N LEU A 173 8.74 -8.15 -0.17
CA LEU A 173 8.33 -6.77 -0.37
C LEU A 173 7.57 -6.28 0.87
N VAL A 174 8.09 -5.25 1.54
CA VAL A 174 7.55 -4.70 2.78
C VAL A 174 6.70 -3.45 2.48
N PRO A 175 5.39 -3.44 2.80
CA PRO A 175 4.54 -2.26 2.67
C PRO A 175 4.85 -1.18 3.72
N ASP A 176 4.32 0.03 3.55
CA ASP A 176 4.29 1.00 4.67
C ASP A 176 3.38 0.43 5.77
N THR A 177 3.88 0.38 7.00
CA THR A 177 3.17 -0.19 8.16
C THR A 177 1.83 0.52 8.44
N ARG A 178 1.73 1.81 8.11
CA ARG A 178 0.52 2.61 8.31
C ARG A 178 -0.55 2.27 7.28
N ASP A 179 -0.14 2.06 6.03
CA ASP A 179 -1.04 1.64 4.96
C ASP A 179 -1.50 0.20 5.18
N LEU A 180 -0.61 -0.70 5.62
CA LEU A 180 -0.98 -2.05 6.04
C LEU A 180 -1.98 -2.05 7.22
N LEU A 181 -1.76 -1.22 8.24
CA LEU A 181 -2.70 -1.07 9.36
C LEU A 181 -4.02 -0.42 8.91
N GLY A 182 -3.98 0.58 8.04
CA GLY A 182 -5.16 1.24 7.47
C GLY A 182 -6.03 0.26 6.67
N ALA A 183 -5.41 -0.60 5.85
CA ALA A 183 -6.08 -1.69 5.16
C ALA A 183 -6.76 -2.68 6.14
N ARG A 184 -6.05 -3.10 7.19
CA ARG A 184 -6.60 -3.96 8.24
C ARG A 184 -7.79 -3.32 8.97
N MET A 185 -7.71 -2.02 9.29
CA MET A 185 -8.79 -1.26 9.92
C MET A 185 -10.02 -1.15 9.01
N LEU A 186 -9.85 -0.80 7.73
CA LEU A 186 -10.94 -0.73 6.76
C LEU A 186 -11.72 -2.04 6.60
N LEU A 187 -11.05 -3.20 6.74
CA LEU A 187 -11.68 -4.52 6.67
C LEU A 187 -12.34 -4.99 7.98
N THR A 188 -12.05 -4.35 9.12
CA THR A 188 -12.54 -4.77 10.45
C THR A 188 -13.48 -3.75 11.09
N MET A 189 -13.57 -2.53 10.56
CA MET A 189 -14.59 -1.55 10.93
C MET A 189 -15.99 -2.04 10.58
N SER A 190 -16.90 -2.05 11.56
CA SER A 190 -18.31 -2.29 11.29
C SER A 190 -19.01 -1.02 10.81
N PRO A 191 -20.16 -1.12 10.12
CA PRO A 191 -21.02 0.03 9.81
C PRO A 191 -21.36 0.89 11.05
N GLU A 192 -21.51 0.26 12.23
CA GLU A 192 -21.79 0.94 13.49
C GLU A 192 -20.60 1.77 14.00
N ASP A 193 -19.37 1.30 13.76
CA ASP A 193 -18.15 2.06 14.11
C ASP A 193 -18.01 3.28 13.19
N GLY A 194 -18.41 3.14 11.92
CA GLY A 194 -18.51 4.26 10.97
C GLY A 194 -19.52 5.33 11.40
N GLU A 195 -20.73 4.94 11.79
CA GLU A 195 -21.76 5.91 12.24
C GLU A 195 -21.36 6.65 13.53
N LYS A 196 -20.65 6.00 14.47
CA LYS A 196 -20.12 6.68 15.67
C LYS A 196 -19.09 7.76 15.31
N LEU A 197 -18.18 7.45 14.38
CA LEU A 197 -17.23 8.44 13.87
C LEU A 197 -17.92 9.62 13.16
N LYS A 198 -19.03 9.38 12.44
CA LYS A 198 -19.85 10.46 11.85
C LYS A 198 -20.52 11.35 12.88
N ALA A 199 -20.96 10.80 14.01
CA ALA A 199 -21.65 11.54 15.05
C ALA A 199 -20.76 12.59 15.75
N GLY A 200 -19.47 12.66 15.40
CA GLY A 200 -18.48 13.52 16.06
C GLY A 200 -18.04 12.96 17.41
N GLU A 201 -18.38 11.70 17.73
CA GLU A 201 -17.79 10.99 18.86
C GLU A 201 -16.32 10.71 18.52
N THR A 202 -15.44 11.57 19.02
CA THR A 202 -14.00 11.35 18.95
C THR A 202 -13.68 9.99 19.59
N MET A 203 -13.11 9.06 18.82
CA MET A 203 -12.66 7.77 19.37
C MET A 203 -11.80 8.02 20.60
N THR A 204 -12.21 7.47 21.74
CA THR A 204 -11.38 7.50 22.95
C THR A 204 -10.09 6.73 22.68
N PRO A 205 -8.98 7.03 23.38
CA PRO A 205 -7.74 6.28 23.22
C PRO A 205 -7.92 4.76 23.41
N GLU A 206 -8.83 4.34 24.29
CA GLU A 206 -9.19 2.94 24.51
C GLU A 206 -9.94 2.32 23.31
N MET A 207 -10.89 3.06 22.71
CA MET A 207 -11.58 2.61 21.49
C MET A 207 -10.61 2.50 20.30
N ALA A 208 -9.69 3.45 20.16
CA ALA A 208 -8.66 3.42 19.12
C ALA A 208 -7.71 2.22 19.31
N GLN A 209 -7.24 1.96 20.53
CA GLN A 209 -6.42 0.78 20.84
C GLN A 209 -7.16 -0.53 20.55
N LYS A 210 -8.43 -0.65 20.96
CA LYS A 210 -9.25 -1.83 20.68
C LYS A 210 -9.51 -2.02 19.17
N ALA A 211 -9.71 -0.94 18.43
CA ALA A 211 -9.85 -0.99 16.96
C ALA A 211 -8.55 -1.46 16.28
N VAL A 212 -7.38 -1.02 16.77
CA VAL A 212 -6.07 -1.50 16.30
C VAL A 212 -5.86 -2.97 16.65
N GLU A 213 -6.14 -3.40 17.88
CA GLU A 213 -6.03 -4.80 18.30
C GLU A 213 -6.93 -5.72 17.45
N LYS A 214 -8.19 -5.31 17.23
CA LYS A 214 -9.13 -5.98 16.33
C LYS A 214 -8.60 -6.04 14.89
N ALA A 215 -8.09 -4.93 14.36
CA ALA A 215 -7.50 -4.88 13.02
C ALA A 215 -6.29 -5.83 12.89
N MET A 216 -5.47 -5.96 13.93
CA MET A 216 -4.30 -6.85 13.93
C MET A 216 -4.66 -8.34 14.05
N THR A 217 -5.85 -8.68 14.56
CA THR A 217 -6.22 -10.08 14.92
C THR A 217 -7.36 -10.65 14.08
N GLU A 218 -8.34 -9.85 13.70
CA GLU A 218 -9.57 -10.27 13.01
C GLU A 218 -9.57 -9.98 11.50
N SER A 219 -8.53 -9.34 10.94
CA SER A 219 -8.55 -8.95 9.53
C SER A 219 -8.54 -10.18 8.59
N PRO A 220 -9.45 -10.25 7.60
CA PRO A 220 -9.56 -11.40 6.71
C PRO A 220 -8.41 -11.50 5.68
N LYS A 221 -7.79 -10.38 5.31
CA LYS A 221 -6.61 -10.25 4.42
C LYS A 221 -5.52 -9.42 5.12
N PHE A 222 -4.33 -9.34 4.54
CA PHE A 222 -3.23 -8.51 5.05
C PHE A 222 -2.76 -8.95 6.44
N LYS A 223 -2.63 -10.25 6.70
CA LYS A 223 -2.19 -10.83 7.98
C LYS A 223 -0.68 -10.78 8.15
N GLU A 224 0.06 -11.02 7.07
CA GLU A 224 1.50 -10.98 7.02
C GLU A 224 2.03 -9.54 7.02
N THR A 225 3.33 -9.40 7.29
CA THR A 225 4.04 -8.11 7.36
C THR A 225 4.82 -7.79 6.08
N PHE A 226 4.78 -8.68 5.10
CA PHE A 226 5.44 -8.60 3.80
C PHE A 226 4.61 -9.34 2.74
N ASN A 227 4.87 -9.04 1.46
CA ASN A 227 4.20 -9.53 0.24
C ASN A 227 2.67 -9.24 0.14
N GLU A 228 1.97 -8.99 1.24
CA GLU A 228 0.59 -8.48 1.24
C GLU A 228 0.55 -6.94 1.14
N ILE A 229 0.68 -6.42 -0.08
CA ILE A 229 0.68 -4.98 -0.35
C ILE A 229 -0.75 -4.47 -0.60
N PRO A 230 -1.27 -3.52 0.20
CA PRO A 230 -2.60 -2.96 -0.03
C PRO A 230 -2.62 -1.92 -1.16
N ILE A 231 -3.65 -1.99 -1.99
CA ILE A 231 -3.96 -1.00 -3.04
C ILE A 231 -5.35 -0.45 -2.78
N PHE A 232 -5.44 0.88 -2.64
CA PHE A 232 -6.68 1.60 -2.33
C PHE A 232 -7.23 2.32 -3.57
N THR A 233 -8.55 2.33 -3.75
CA THR A 233 -9.18 3.14 -4.80
C THR A 233 -10.60 3.58 -4.43
N ILE A 234 -11.03 4.74 -4.93
CA ILE A 234 -12.38 5.26 -4.73
C ILE A 234 -13.10 5.14 -6.07
N ALA A 235 -14.12 4.28 -6.15
CA ALA A 235 -14.78 3.97 -7.41
C ALA A 235 -15.52 5.17 -8.05
N GLN A 236 -15.84 6.20 -7.27
CA GLN A 236 -16.39 7.47 -7.75
C GLN A 236 -15.31 8.44 -8.28
N MET A 237 -14.05 8.27 -7.89
CA MET A 237 -12.98 9.16 -8.32
C MET A 237 -12.54 8.76 -9.73
N ARG A 238 -12.63 9.71 -10.65
CA ARG A 238 -12.20 9.58 -12.05
C ARG A 238 -11.50 10.86 -12.46
N MET A 239 -10.30 10.72 -13.01
CA MET A 239 -9.49 11.85 -13.48
C MET A 239 -9.63 11.94 -15.00
N GLN A 240 -9.89 13.12 -15.55
CA GLN A 240 -9.83 13.32 -16.99
C GLN A 240 -8.39 13.65 -17.39
N LYS A 241 -7.80 12.88 -18.30
CA LYS A 241 -6.55 13.24 -18.94
C LYS A 241 -6.81 14.49 -19.79
N GLN A 242 -6.16 15.61 -19.47
CA GLN A 242 -6.16 16.76 -20.37
C GLN A 242 -5.46 16.34 -21.66
N LEU A 243 -6.16 16.52 -22.79
CA LEU A 243 -5.61 16.29 -24.12
C LEU A 243 -4.45 17.28 -24.35
N SER A 244 -3.35 16.79 -24.89
CA SER A 244 -2.21 17.63 -25.25
C SER A 244 -2.61 18.58 -26.38
N GLU A 245 -2.01 19.77 -26.46
CA GLU A 245 -2.35 20.77 -27.46
C GLU A 245 -2.08 20.23 -28.88
N GLY A 246 -3.14 19.78 -29.57
CA GLY A 246 -3.09 19.10 -30.87
C GLY A 246 -3.70 17.69 -30.91
N GLU A 247 -3.99 17.06 -29.77
CA GLU A 247 -4.70 15.76 -29.73
C GLU A 247 -6.21 15.94 -29.91
N THR A 248 -6.76 15.49 -31.04
CA THR A 248 -8.21 15.41 -31.27
C THR A 248 -8.74 14.05 -30.83
N GLY A 249 -9.45 13.99 -29.70
CA GLY A 249 -10.07 12.77 -29.19
C GLY A 249 -11.11 13.06 -28.10
N GLU A 250 -11.79 12.02 -27.61
CA GLU A 250 -12.63 12.12 -26.42
C GLU A 250 -11.76 12.15 -25.15
N PRO A 251 -12.16 12.87 -24.07
CA PRO A 251 -11.38 12.97 -22.85
C PRO A 251 -11.25 11.60 -22.16
N VAL A 252 -10.04 11.05 -22.20
CA VAL A 252 -9.73 9.75 -21.58
C VAL A 252 -9.91 9.85 -20.07
N THR A 253 -10.78 9.00 -19.55
CA THR A 253 -11.17 8.99 -18.14
C THR A 253 -10.42 7.88 -17.40
N LEU A 254 -9.59 8.27 -16.43
CA LEU A 254 -8.64 7.41 -15.72
C LEU A 254 -9.14 7.09 -14.30
N LEU A 255 -8.88 5.85 -13.87
CA LEU A 255 -9.14 5.39 -12.49
C LEU A 255 -7.82 5.39 -11.69
N PRO A 256 -7.66 6.26 -10.68
CA PRO A 256 -6.48 6.22 -9.83
C PRO A 256 -6.57 5.12 -8.76
N MET A 257 -5.48 4.38 -8.60
CA MET A 257 -5.25 3.40 -7.53
C MET A 257 -4.00 3.80 -6.75
N TYR A 258 -3.98 3.65 -5.44
CA TYR A 258 -2.95 4.20 -4.57
C TYR A 258 -2.31 3.12 -3.70
N PHE A 259 -0.99 3.15 -3.55
CA PHE A 259 -0.29 2.39 -2.50
C PHE A 259 -0.47 2.99 -1.11
N SER A 260 -0.83 4.27 -1.01
CA SER A 260 -1.02 4.95 0.27
C SER A 260 -2.44 5.46 0.48
N LEU A 261 -3.04 5.07 1.61
CA LEU A 261 -4.35 5.49 2.07
C LEU A 261 -4.38 7.01 2.32
N GLN A 262 -3.31 7.56 2.88
CA GLN A 262 -3.17 9.00 3.15
C GLN A 262 -3.18 9.81 1.85
N ASN A 263 -2.43 9.38 0.83
CA ASN A 263 -2.43 10.03 -0.49
C ASN A 263 -3.81 9.98 -1.16
N MET A 264 -4.49 8.84 -1.08
CA MET A 264 -5.85 8.69 -1.61
C MET A 264 -6.84 9.63 -0.90
N VAL A 265 -6.82 9.70 0.43
CA VAL A 265 -7.70 10.57 1.21
C VAL A 265 -7.42 12.05 0.93
N GLY A 266 -6.16 12.46 0.84
CA GLY A 266 -5.79 13.83 0.47
C GLY A 266 -6.26 14.20 -0.93
N THR A 267 -6.10 13.30 -1.90
CA THR A 267 -6.58 13.52 -3.28
C THR A 267 -8.10 13.58 -3.35
N TRP A 268 -8.81 12.75 -2.57
CA TRP A 268 -10.27 12.83 -2.44
C TRP A 268 -10.74 14.16 -1.83
N GLN A 269 -10.11 14.63 -0.75
CA GLN A 269 -10.43 15.92 -0.16
C GLN A 269 -10.23 17.08 -1.16
N GLN A 270 -9.13 17.05 -1.93
CA GLN A 270 -8.90 18.02 -2.99
C GLN A 270 -9.97 17.94 -4.09
N PHE A 271 -10.30 16.73 -4.58
CA PHE A 271 -11.36 16.51 -5.56
C PHE A 271 -12.71 17.07 -5.09
N MET A 272 -13.07 16.81 -3.83
CA MET A 272 -14.31 17.28 -3.22
C MET A 272 -14.34 18.80 -3.01
N SER A 273 -13.19 19.44 -2.78
CA SER A 273 -13.11 20.91 -2.71
C SER A 273 -13.36 21.61 -4.06
N GLN A 274 -13.16 20.88 -5.17
CA GLN A 274 -13.36 21.36 -6.54
C GLN A 274 -14.70 20.88 -7.14
N SER A 275 -15.39 19.94 -6.49
CA SER A 275 -16.63 19.35 -6.97
C SER A 275 -17.84 20.27 -6.75
N SER A 276 -18.90 20.03 -7.52
CA SER A 276 -20.15 20.78 -7.41
C SER A 276 -20.78 20.67 -6.01
N PRO A 277 -21.58 21.65 -5.54
CA PRO A 277 -22.22 21.60 -4.22
C PRO A 277 -23.11 20.36 -3.98
N GLU A 278 -23.60 19.72 -5.03
CA GLU A 278 -24.38 18.48 -4.97
C GLU A 278 -23.52 17.23 -4.69
N MET A 279 -22.22 17.31 -5.00
CA MET A 279 -21.25 16.26 -4.67
C MET A 279 -20.59 16.48 -3.30
N GLN A 280 -20.60 17.71 -2.77
CA GLN A 280 -20.03 18.03 -1.47
C GLN A 280 -20.77 17.27 -0.36
N GLY A 281 -20.02 16.49 0.43
CA GLY A 281 -20.57 15.61 1.46
C GLY A 281 -20.83 14.16 1.03
N ILE A 282 -20.60 13.78 -0.24
CA ILE A 282 -20.56 12.37 -0.63
C ILE A 282 -19.39 11.68 0.06
N GLU A 283 -19.65 10.51 0.65
CA GLU A 283 -18.62 9.66 1.27
C GLU A 283 -17.85 8.85 0.22
N PRO A 284 -16.52 8.70 0.36
CA PRO A 284 -15.72 7.89 -0.56
C PRO A 284 -16.05 6.41 -0.36
N ALA A 285 -16.45 5.71 -1.44
CA ALA A 285 -16.53 4.25 -1.41
C ALA A 285 -15.14 3.68 -1.69
N ILE A 286 -14.35 3.54 -0.62
CA ILE A 286 -13.01 2.98 -0.67
C ILE A 286 -13.10 1.48 -0.92
N ASN A 287 -12.50 1.04 -2.02
CA ASN A 287 -12.24 -0.36 -2.32
C ASN A 287 -10.77 -0.67 -2.03
N LEU A 288 -10.51 -1.90 -1.62
CA LEU A 288 -9.20 -2.38 -1.19
C LEU A 288 -8.90 -3.70 -1.90
N LEU A 289 -7.74 -3.77 -2.54
CA LEU A 289 -7.20 -4.94 -3.23
C LEU A 289 -5.82 -5.27 -2.69
N SER A 290 -5.36 -6.51 -2.85
CA SER A 290 -3.93 -6.80 -2.76
C SER A 290 -3.25 -6.51 -4.10
N LEU A 291 -1.95 -6.20 -4.11
CA LEU A 291 -1.16 -6.06 -5.35
C LEU A 291 -1.13 -7.37 -6.16
N HIS A 292 -1.10 -8.53 -5.50
CA HIS A 292 -1.21 -9.83 -6.19
C HIS A 292 -2.57 -10.00 -6.86
N ASP A 293 -3.67 -9.69 -6.16
CA ASP A 293 -5.03 -9.73 -6.72
C ASP A 293 -5.11 -8.80 -7.95
N LEU A 294 -4.56 -7.60 -7.84
CA LEU A 294 -4.55 -6.60 -8.92
C LEU A 294 -3.81 -7.10 -10.16
N VAL A 295 -2.60 -7.63 -10.01
CA VAL A 295 -1.83 -8.19 -11.13
C VAL A 295 -2.52 -9.42 -11.74
N GLU A 296 -3.07 -10.31 -10.91
CA GLU A 296 -3.85 -11.46 -11.38
C GLU A 296 -5.08 -11.02 -12.19
N MET A 297 -5.74 -9.92 -11.77
CA MET A 297 -6.86 -9.34 -12.52
C MET A 297 -6.44 -8.66 -13.82
N MET A 298 -5.26 -8.03 -13.87
CA MET A 298 -4.71 -7.47 -15.11
C MET A 298 -4.41 -8.55 -16.16
N GLN A 299 -3.99 -9.74 -15.70
CA GLN A 299 -3.69 -10.90 -16.56
C GLN A 299 -4.93 -11.70 -16.98
N LYS A 300 -6.14 -11.20 -16.69
CA LYS A 300 -7.43 -11.83 -17.04
C LYS A 300 -8.34 -10.85 -17.77
N GLU A 301 -9.33 -11.39 -18.47
CA GLU A 301 -10.40 -10.59 -19.07
C GLU A 301 -11.25 -9.95 -17.96
N SER A 302 -11.51 -8.64 -18.05
CA SER A 302 -12.07 -7.84 -16.95
C SER A 302 -13.04 -6.77 -17.44
N GLU A 303 -14.00 -6.36 -16.59
CA GLU A 303 -14.87 -5.19 -16.83
C GLU A 303 -14.08 -3.85 -16.78
N ILE A 304 -12.84 -3.87 -16.29
CA ILE A 304 -11.96 -2.71 -16.16
C ILE A 304 -10.82 -2.81 -17.16
N ASP A 305 -10.66 -1.76 -17.97
CA ASP A 305 -9.47 -1.57 -18.79
C ASP A 305 -8.32 -1.04 -17.92
N PHE A 306 -7.42 -1.93 -17.51
CA PHE A 306 -6.29 -1.56 -16.67
C PHE A 306 -5.30 -0.61 -17.37
N ARG A 307 -5.35 -0.51 -18.70
CA ARG A 307 -4.59 0.51 -19.48
C ARG A 307 -5.10 1.94 -19.23
N HIS A 308 -6.29 2.08 -18.64
CA HIS A 308 -6.89 3.33 -18.18
C HIS A 308 -6.86 3.48 -16.64
N VAL A 309 -6.09 2.65 -15.94
CA VAL A 309 -5.84 2.76 -14.50
C VAL A 309 -4.47 3.41 -14.28
N VAL A 310 -4.41 4.39 -13.38
CA VAL A 310 -3.17 5.06 -12.96
C VAL A 310 -2.78 4.59 -11.57
N LEU A 311 -1.63 3.94 -11.46
CA LEU A 311 -1.08 3.53 -10.17
C LEU A 311 -0.23 4.66 -9.57
N VAL A 312 -0.63 5.13 -8.38
CA VAL A 312 -0.02 6.25 -7.66
C VAL A 312 0.92 5.70 -6.58
N PRO A 313 2.25 5.89 -6.70
CA PRO A 313 3.22 5.40 -5.73
C PRO A 313 3.02 6.03 -4.34
N PRO A 314 3.55 5.41 -3.27
CA PRO A 314 3.60 6.05 -1.97
C PRO A 314 4.50 7.29 -2.07
N VAL A 315 4.01 8.43 -1.59
CA VAL A 315 4.83 9.63 -1.47
C VAL A 315 5.54 9.52 -0.12
N PRO A 316 6.89 9.50 -0.07
CA PRO A 316 7.57 9.53 1.21
C PRO A 316 7.22 10.84 1.90
N GLU A 317 6.69 10.76 3.12
CA GLU A 317 6.49 11.96 3.92
C GLU A 317 7.82 12.68 4.10
N SER A 318 7.87 13.93 3.65
CA SER A 318 8.91 14.85 4.08
C SER A 318 8.89 14.91 5.60
N ALA A 319 9.99 14.47 6.24
CA ALA A 319 10.06 14.34 7.68
C ALA A 319 9.59 15.65 8.36
N PRO A 320 8.68 15.59 9.35
CA PRO A 320 8.14 16.77 10.03
C PRO A 320 9.24 17.41 10.88
N GLY A 321 10.07 18.24 10.23
CA GLY A 321 11.29 18.75 10.84
C GLY A 321 12.35 19.32 9.89
N GLN A 322 12.20 19.25 8.56
CA GLN A 322 13.19 19.85 7.65
C GLN A 322 13.05 21.38 7.47
N LEU A 323 12.96 22.10 8.61
CA LEU A 323 13.58 23.41 8.74
C LEU A 323 15.05 23.20 9.12
N ALA A 324 15.91 24.15 8.79
CA ALA A 324 17.36 23.98 8.93
C ALA A 324 17.85 23.83 10.38
N SER A 325 19.04 23.21 10.51
CA SER A 325 19.95 23.13 11.65
C SER A 325 19.79 21.98 12.69
N GLY A 326 20.76 21.06 12.64
CA GLY A 326 21.69 20.75 13.73
C GLY A 326 21.18 20.20 15.07
N GLY A 327 21.61 18.98 15.42
CA GLY A 327 21.56 18.45 16.80
C GLY A 327 21.49 16.92 16.85
N ALA A 328 22.26 16.29 17.74
CA ALA A 328 22.41 14.83 17.81
C ALA A 328 21.85 14.22 19.11
N GLY A 329 21.59 12.90 19.07
CA GLY A 329 21.24 12.04 20.21
C GLY A 329 19.74 11.75 20.36
N GLY A 330 19.29 10.53 20.68
CA GLY A 330 20.00 9.25 20.88
C GLY A 330 19.29 8.38 21.95
N THR A 331 19.37 7.04 21.82
CA THR A 331 18.84 5.99 22.75
C THR A 331 17.30 5.85 22.83
N SER A 332 16.66 4.68 23.04
CA SER A 332 17.04 3.25 23.20
C SER A 332 15.76 2.37 23.29
N THR A 333 15.67 1.04 23.07
CA THR A 333 16.51 -0.05 22.46
C THR A 333 15.68 -1.36 22.48
N SER A 334 15.64 -2.19 21.43
CA SER A 334 15.18 -3.60 21.55
C SER A 334 15.73 -4.58 20.48
N SER A 335 16.85 -5.23 20.83
CA SER A 335 17.24 -6.62 20.51
C SER A 335 16.84 -7.26 19.16
N MET A 336 17.67 -7.05 18.12
CA MET A 336 18.03 -8.09 17.13
C MET A 336 19.51 -7.95 16.82
N GLY A 337 20.35 -8.74 17.51
CA GLY A 337 21.81 -8.67 17.41
C GLY A 337 22.41 -9.94 16.81
N GLY A 338 23.29 -9.78 15.83
CA GLY A 338 24.17 -10.85 15.33
C GLY A 338 23.74 -11.51 14.03
N MET A 339 23.73 -10.77 12.92
CA MET A 339 23.61 -11.33 11.56
C MET A 339 24.66 -10.71 10.64
N GLY A 340 25.63 -11.50 10.21
CA GLY A 340 26.50 -11.15 9.08
C GLY A 340 25.74 -11.37 7.78
N GLY A 341 25.55 -10.32 7.00
CA GLY A 341 24.91 -10.40 5.69
C GLY A 341 25.83 -11.00 4.62
N ALA A 342 25.25 -11.45 3.52
CA ALA A 342 25.97 -11.72 2.27
C ALA A 342 25.40 -10.82 1.16
N THR A 343 26.18 -10.48 0.13
CA THR A 343 25.71 -9.64 -0.97
C THR A 343 25.35 -10.47 -2.21
N LEU A 344 24.36 -10.03 -2.96
CA LEU A 344 23.78 -10.74 -4.10
C LEU A 344 24.25 -10.04 -5.39
N GLY A 345 24.89 -10.79 -6.30
CA GLY A 345 25.48 -10.23 -7.53
C GLY A 345 24.47 -9.51 -8.43
N ASP A 346 24.96 -8.76 -9.43
CA ASP A 346 24.16 -7.91 -10.34
C ASP A 346 22.86 -8.56 -10.84
N ILE A 347 21.78 -7.75 -10.82
CA ILE A 347 20.39 -8.11 -11.17
C ILE A 347 19.99 -7.42 -12.48
#